data_AF-A0A1N7ECR5-F1
#
_entry.id   AF-A0A1N7ECR5-F1
#
_cell.length_a   1.000
_cell.length_b   1.000
_cell.length_c   1.000
_cell.angle_alpha   90.00
_cell.angle_beta   90.00
_cell.angle_gamma   90.00
#
_symmetry.space_group_name_H-M   'P 1'
#
loop_
_entity.id
_entity.type
_entity.pdbx_description
1 polymer ?
#
loop_
_entity_poly.entity_id
_entity_poly.type
_entity_poly.pdbx_seq_one_letter_code
_entity_poly.pdbx_strand_id
1 'polypeptide(L)'
;MTEPPRPPGAGDPGDRPDPTPPPVTPGPSAENEPTAPLSGAPGPGGYPPPGGYPPPGGGQPPSGGYPPPPGGVPPGGYPPPGAGYPTGGSYGPPTGYASNEDKTWALVAHFGGAAGALISFGPLGFVAPLIAYLVRGQQSPAVRAHALAALNFQLLWSGIAFVLLFISWCLLFLPSVAVVVIQIAFGVIAGMKANEGNTYRYPMSATFIK
;
A
#
# COMPACT_ATOMS: atom_id res chain seq x y z
N MET A 1 -9.66 -76.79 1.36
CA MET A 1 -9.08 -75.84 0.39
C MET A 1 -8.40 -74.75 1.20
N THR A 2 -7.10 -74.62 1.02
CA THR A 2 -6.15 -73.83 1.82
C THR A 2 -6.15 -72.36 1.38
N GLU A 3 -6.25 -71.44 2.33
CA GLU A 3 -6.18 -69.99 2.10
C GLU A 3 -4.72 -69.51 1.87
N PRO A 4 -4.47 -68.51 1.00
CA PRO A 4 -3.12 -68.03 0.69
C PRO A 4 -2.49 -67.16 1.80
N PRO A 5 -1.15 -67.06 1.88
CA PRO A 5 -0.46 -66.24 2.89
C PRO A 5 -0.52 -64.74 2.59
N ARG A 6 -0.78 -63.94 3.64
CA ARG A 6 -0.84 -62.47 3.65
C ARG A 6 0.57 -61.84 3.56
N PRO A 7 0.76 -60.72 2.84
CA PRO A 7 2.04 -60.03 2.73
C PRO A 7 2.49 -59.36 4.04
N PRO A 8 3.80 -59.23 4.31
CA PRO A 8 4.33 -58.57 5.50
C PRO A 8 4.17 -57.04 5.38
N GLY A 9 3.56 -56.38 6.37
CA GLY A 9 3.56 -54.91 6.46
C GLY A 9 2.22 -54.22 6.77
N ALA A 10 1.14 -54.96 7.01
CA ALA A 10 -0.10 -54.38 7.52
C ALA A 10 -0.01 -54.15 9.04
N GLY A 11 0.60 -53.03 9.43
CA GLY A 11 0.60 -52.53 10.80
C GLY A 11 -0.80 -52.07 11.24
N ASP A 12 -1.07 -52.30 12.52
CA ASP A 12 -2.25 -52.01 13.32
C ASP A 12 -2.54 -50.49 13.41
N PRO A 13 -3.81 -50.01 13.33
CA PRO A 13 -4.12 -48.61 13.57
C PRO A 13 -4.33 -48.38 15.06
N GLY A 14 -3.25 -48.18 15.80
CA GLY A 14 -3.34 -47.85 17.22
C GLY A 14 -2.04 -47.24 17.73
N ASP A 15 -1.89 -45.92 17.57
CA ASP A 15 -1.19 -45.06 18.54
C ASP A 15 -1.28 -43.59 18.09
N ARG A 16 -2.08 -42.81 18.82
CA ARG A 16 -2.09 -41.34 18.79
C ARG A 16 -1.12 -40.82 19.86
N PRO A 17 -0.22 -39.89 19.56
CA PRO A 17 0.42 -39.07 20.59
C PRO A 17 -0.39 -37.79 20.88
N ASP A 18 -0.73 -37.60 22.15
CA ASP A 18 -1.40 -36.42 22.73
C ASP A 18 -0.44 -35.23 22.96
N PRO A 19 -0.96 -34.01 23.24
CA PRO A 19 -0.26 -32.73 23.06
C PRO A 19 0.57 -32.26 24.26
N THR A 20 1.67 -31.56 24.00
CA THR A 20 2.53 -30.92 25.02
C THR A 20 1.97 -29.56 25.49
N PRO A 21 1.95 -29.26 26.81
CA PRO A 21 1.57 -27.96 27.37
C PRO A 21 2.77 -26.98 27.52
N PRO A 22 2.54 -25.66 27.68
CA PRO A 22 3.60 -24.65 27.89
C PRO A 22 4.09 -24.61 29.36
N PRO A 23 5.33 -24.17 29.63
CA PRO A 23 5.85 -24.06 31.00
C PRO A 23 5.39 -22.77 31.71
N VAL A 24 5.03 -22.95 32.97
CA VAL A 24 4.60 -21.93 33.95
C VAL A 24 5.79 -21.43 34.77
N THR A 25 5.78 -20.14 35.08
CA THR A 25 6.71 -19.38 35.93
C THR A 25 6.75 -19.85 37.39
N PRO A 26 7.92 -19.79 38.04
CA PRO A 26 8.00 -19.66 39.51
C PRO A 26 8.73 -18.38 39.95
N GLY A 27 8.11 -17.58 40.82
CA GLY A 27 8.80 -16.82 41.89
C GLY A 27 8.46 -17.47 43.24
N PRO A 28 8.73 -16.87 44.43
CA PRO A 28 9.64 -15.78 44.82
C PRO A 28 10.61 -16.19 45.97
N SER A 29 11.56 -15.33 46.36
CA SER A 29 12.16 -15.10 47.71
C SER A 29 13.47 -14.31 47.53
N ALA A 30 13.52 -13.03 47.88
CA ALA A 30 13.85 -12.48 49.20
C ALA A 30 15.35 -12.50 49.50
N GLU A 31 15.99 -11.32 49.55
CA GLU A 31 16.78 -10.80 50.69
C GLU A 31 17.59 -9.53 50.29
N ASN A 32 17.25 -8.42 50.99
CA ASN A 32 18.12 -7.39 51.62
C ASN A 32 19.15 -6.62 50.75
N GLU A 33 19.29 -5.30 50.76
CA GLU A 33 18.73 -4.18 51.54
C GLU A 33 19.05 -2.83 50.82
N PRO A 34 18.46 -1.69 51.23
CA PRO A 34 18.35 -0.45 50.45
C PRO A 34 19.30 0.68 50.93
N THR A 35 19.52 1.69 50.07
CA THR A 35 19.97 3.03 50.50
C THR A 35 19.04 4.10 49.94
N ALA A 36 18.23 4.66 50.85
CA ALA A 36 17.42 5.88 50.86
C ALA A 36 17.12 6.68 49.56
N PRO A 37 15.87 7.15 49.43
CA PRO A 37 15.58 8.51 48.98
C PRO A 37 14.89 9.34 50.09
N LEU A 38 15.34 10.59 50.25
CA LEU A 38 14.73 11.58 51.15
C LEU A 38 13.80 12.51 50.35
N SER A 39 12.62 12.74 50.93
CA SER A 39 11.72 13.91 50.80
C SER A 39 10.70 13.97 49.66
N GLY A 40 9.42 13.77 50.03
CA GLY A 40 8.24 14.25 49.31
C GLY A 40 6.94 13.52 49.68
N ALA A 41 6.45 13.69 50.92
CA ALA A 41 5.23 13.03 51.41
C ALA A 41 3.93 13.84 51.12
N PRO A 42 2.80 13.18 50.81
CA PRO A 42 1.45 13.66 51.12
C PRO A 42 0.85 12.90 52.32
N GLY A 43 0.23 13.63 53.26
CA GLY A 43 -0.48 13.06 54.41
C GLY A 43 -1.96 12.71 54.13
N PRO A 44 -2.63 11.94 55.02
CA PRO A 44 -3.82 11.15 54.68
C PRO A 44 -5.16 11.64 55.31
N GLY A 45 -6.26 11.29 54.63
CA GLY A 45 -7.48 10.70 55.22
C GLY A 45 -8.54 11.59 55.90
N GLY A 46 -9.78 11.54 55.40
CA GLY A 46 -11.00 11.93 56.11
C GLY A 46 -12.27 11.95 55.23
N TYR A 47 -13.24 11.08 55.51
CA TYR A 47 -14.56 10.92 54.85
C TYR A 47 -15.68 11.65 55.67
N PRO A 48 -16.95 11.79 55.21
CA PRO A 48 -17.66 13.08 55.00
C PRO A 48 -18.88 13.32 55.93
N PRO A 49 -19.72 14.35 55.67
CA PRO A 49 -21.18 14.17 55.80
C PRO A 49 -22.06 14.81 54.68
N PRO A 50 -23.37 14.50 54.64
CA PRO A 50 -24.21 14.54 53.43
C PRO A 50 -25.32 15.62 53.41
N GLY A 51 -25.83 15.91 52.21
CA GLY A 51 -27.23 16.31 51.99
C GLY A 51 -27.51 17.78 51.64
N GLY A 52 -28.32 17.98 50.59
CA GLY A 52 -29.01 19.26 50.32
C GLY A 52 -29.40 19.51 48.86
N TYR A 53 -30.55 19.01 48.40
CA TYR A 53 -31.33 19.63 47.30
C TYR A 53 -32.22 20.73 47.90
N PRO A 54 -32.49 21.88 47.24
CA PRO A 54 -33.70 22.06 46.38
C PRO A 54 -33.58 23.22 45.33
N PRO A 55 -34.66 23.73 44.66
CA PRO A 55 -35.82 23.10 43.98
C PRO A 55 -35.98 23.53 42.48
N PRO A 56 -36.96 22.98 41.73
CA PRO A 56 -37.38 23.48 40.42
C PRO A 56 -38.62 24.39 40.49
N GLY A 57 -38.72 25.38 39.61
CA GLY A 57 -40.01 25.99 39.21
C GLY A 57 -40.06 27.51 39.15
N GLY A 58 -40.63 28.03 38.06
CA GLY A 58 -41.06 29.41 37.92
C GLY A 58 -41.49 29.73 36.48
N GLY A 59 -42.79 29.92 36.27
CA GLY A 59 -43.44 30.09 34.98
C GLY A 59 -43.34 31.49 34.33
N GLN A 60 -43.84 31.50 33.09
CA GLN A 60 -43.97 32.53 32.04
C GLN A 60 -44.42 33.96 32.45
N PRO A 61 -44.25 34.94 31.53
CA PRO A 61 -45.43 35.38 30.75
C PRO A 61 -45.16 35.52 29.24
N PRO A 62 -46.20 35.49 28.37
CA PRO A 62 -46.06 35.71 26.93
C PRO A 62 -46.13 37.22 26.61
N SER A 63 -45.14 37.76 25.89
CA SER A 63 -45.25 39.08 25.29
C SER A 63 -45.48 38.95 23.78
N GLY A 64 -46.67 39.34 23.36
CA GLY A 64 -47.07 39.39 21.96
C GLY A 64 -46.43 40.55 21.20
N GLY A 65 -46.25 40.31 19.90
CA GLY A 65 -46.47 41.24 18.79
C GLY A 65 -45.52 42.42 18.63
N TYR A 66 -44.57 42.32 17.70
CA TYR A 66 -44.26 43.31 16.65
C TYR A 66 -43.42 42.63 15.55
N PRO A 67 -43.61 42.91 14.24
CA PRO A 67 -42.71 42.42 13.18
C PRO A 67 -41.37 43.19 13.20
N PRO A 68 -40.23 42.54 12.92
CA PRO A 68 -38.93 43.22 12.92
C PRO A 68 -38.76 44.12 11.67
N PRO A 69 -38.09 45.28 11.79
CA PRO A 69 -37.75 46.14 10.66
C PRO A 69 -36.65 45.52 9.78
N PRO A 70 -36.57 45.86 8.47
CA PRO A 70 -35.55 45.31 7.59
C PRO A 70 -34.21 45.99 7.82
N GLY A 71 -33.19 45.21 8.17
CA GLY A 71 -31.79 45.63 8.14
C GLY A 71 -31.21 45.96 9.52
N GLY A 72 -30.60 44.97 10.15
CA GLY A 72 -29.75 45.12 11.33
C GLY A 72 -29.02 43.82 11.62
N VAL A 73 -27.73 43.75 11.31
CA VAL A 73 -26.83 42.66 11.72
C VAL A 73 -26.64 42.71 13.24
N PRO A 74 -26.92 41.63 14.01
CA PRO A 74 -26.65 41.62 15.45
C PRO A 74 -25.14 41.42 15.72
N PRO A 75 -24.54 42.18 16.66
CA PRO A 75 -23.17 41.95 17.10
C PRO A 75 -23.17 40.87 18.19
N GLY A 76 -22.51 39.74 17.94
CA GLY A 76 -22.22 38.74 18.97
C GLY A 76 -22.72 37.33 18.65
N GLY A 77 -22.05 36.68 17.70
CA GLY A 77 -22.10 35.22 17.56
C GLY A 77 -20.69 34.73 17.30
N TYR A 78 -20.11 34.01 18.26
CA TYR A 78 -18.88 33.26 18.02
C TYR A 78 -19.13 32.27 16.86
N PRO A 79 -18.32 32.26 15.79
CA PRO A 79 -18.42 31.21 14.79
C PRO A 79 -18.06 29.85 15.42
N PRO A 80 -18.72 28.75 15.02
CA PRO A 80 -18.41 27.42 15.54
C PRO A 80 -16.93 27.07 15.29
N PRO A 81 -16.23 26.42 16.24
CA PRO A 81 -14.85 25.97 16.03
C PRO A 81 -14.84 24.92 14.91
N GLY A 82 -14.37 25.29 13.72
CA GLY A 82 -14.26 24.36 12.60
C GLY A 82 -14.14 24.98 11.21
N ALA A 83 -14.42 26.28 11.03
CA ALA A 83 -14.18 26.96 9.76
C ALA A 83 -12.71 27.39 9.65
N GLY A 84 -11.82 26.40 9.52
CA GLY A 84 -10.45 26.62 9.09
C GLY A 84 -10.44 27.10 7.63
N TYR A 85 -9.73 28.19 7.38
CA TYR A 85 -9.36 28.64 6.03
C TYR A 85 -8.73 27.48 5.24
N PRO A 86 -8.95 27.36 3.92
CA PRO A 86 -8.29 26.33 3.13
C PRO A 86 -6.81 26.70 2.96
N THR A 87 -6.02 26.32 3.95
CA THR A 87 -4.57 26.16 3.81
C THR A 87 -4.32 24.87 3.04
N GLY A 88 -3.40 24.94 2.08
CA GLY A 88 -3.22 23.90 1.07
C GLY A 88 -2.96 22.49 1.62
N GLY A 89 -3.37 21.50 0.83
CA GLY A 89 -2.70 20.20 0.80
C GLY A 89 -3.32 19.05 1.60
N SER A 90 -4.56 19.16 2.09
CA SER A 90 -5.22 18.05 2.79
C SER A 90 -6.49 17.63 2.05
N TYR A 91 -6.37 16.71 1.08
CA TYR A 91 -7.52 15.94 0.60
C TYR A 91 -7.76 14.83 1.62
N GLY A 92 -8.65 15.07 2.57
CA GLY A 92 -9.18 14.00 3.43
C GLY A 92 -9.80 12.87 2.58
N PRO A 93 -9.90 11.64 3.11
CA PRO A 93 -10.51 10.53 2.38
C PRO A 93 -11.92 10.93 1.91
N PRO A 94 -12.30 10.62 0.66
CA PRO A 94 -13.59 11.05 0.13
C PRO A 94 -14.72 10.42 0.95
N THR A 95 -15.62 11.27 1.44
CA THR A 95 -16.87 10.87 2.10
C THR A 95 -17.80 10.21 1.08
N GLY A 96 -17.56 8.92 0.80
CA GLY A 96 -18.33 8.14 -0.16
C GLY A 96 -18.29 8.68 -1.60
N TYR A 97 -19.01 8.00 -2.50
CA TYR A 97 -19.22 8.48 -3.87
C TYR A 97 -20.59 9.15 -3.97
N ALA A 98 -20.66 10.30 -4.64
CA ALA A 98 -21.93 10.98 -4.90
C ALA A 98 -22.83 10.19 -5.87
N SER A 99 -22.23 9.32 -6.70
CA SER A 99 -22.93 8.44 -7.64
C SER A 99 -22.15 7.15 -7.90
N ASN A 100 -22.83 6.12 -8.43
CA ASN A 100 -22.16 4.91 -8.93
C ASN A 100 -21.19 5.22 -10.07
N GLU A 101 -21.45 6.28 -10.84
CA GLU A 101 -20.61 6.67 -11.94
C GLU A 101 -19.26 7.24 -11.45
N ASP A 102 -19.27 8.03 -10.37
CA ASP A 102 -18.03 8.47 -9.71
C ASP A 102 -17.21 7.30 -9.19
N LYS A 103 -17.88 6.29 -8.63
CA LYS A 103 -17.23 5.03 -8.25
C LYS A 103 -16.57 4.36 -9.46
N THR A 104 -17.30 4.22 -10.57
CA THR A 104 -16.76 3.64 -11.80
C THR A 104 -15.52 4.38 -12.28
N TRP A 105 -15.56 5.71 -12.35
CA TRP A 105 -14.41 6.49 -12.82
C TRP A 105 -13.20 6.46 -11.88
N ALA A 106 -13.42 6.38 -10.57
CA ALA A 106 -12.34 6.13 -9.62
C ALA A 106 -11.69 4.76 -9.86
N LEU A 107 -12.49 3.71 -10.07
CA LEU A 107 -11.99 2.37 -10.38
C LEU A 107 -11.25 2.34 -11.73
N VAL A 108 -11.75 3.04 -12.75
CA VAL A 108 -11.10 3.19 -14.06
C VAL A 108 -9.71 3.82 -13.91
N ALA A 109 -9.56 4.85 -13.08
CA ALA A 109 -8.26 5.48 -12.87
C ALA A 109 -7.21 4.50 -12.31
N HIS A 110 -7.59 3.69 -11.31
CA HIS A 110 -6.68 2.73 -10.67
C HIS A 110 -6.45 1.48 -11.52
N PHE A 111 -7.51 0.76 -11.88
CA PHE A 111 -7.39 -0.50 -12.62
C PHE A 111 -6.98 -0.29 -14.06
N GLY A 112 -7.45 0.79 -14.70
CA GLY A 112 -6.97 1.15 -16.03
C GLY A 112 -5.49 1.51 -16.00
N GLY A 113 -5.01 2.15 -14.93
CA GLY A 113 -3.59 2.42 -14.78
C GLY A 113 -2.77 1.15 -14.60
N ALA A 114 -3.24 0.22 -13.76
CA ALA A 114 -2.61 -1.09 -13.61
C ALA A 114 -2.60 -1.90 -14.92
N ALA A 115 -3.69 -1.91 -15.67
CA ALA A 115 -3.78 -2.59 -16.97
C ALA A 115 -2.85 -1.95 -18.01
N GLY A 116 -2.79 -0.61 -18.06
CA GLY A 116 -1.88 0.12 -18.94
C GLY A 116 -0.41 -0.18 -18.63
N ALA A 117 -0.05 -0.24 -17.34
CA ALA A 117 1.27 -0.65 -16.92
C ALA A 117 1.56 -2.10 -17.33
N LEU A 118 0.64 -3.03 -17.13
CA LEU A 118 0.83 -4.43 -17.48
C LEU A 118 1.06 -4.64 -18.98
N ILE A 119 0.20 -4.05 -19.83
CA ILE A 119 0.25 -4.24 -21.30
C ILE A 119 1.52 -3.63 -21.90
N SER A 120 1.96 -2.50 -21.36
CA SER A 120 3.14 -1.79 -21.86
C SER A 120 4.46 -2.22 -21.20
N PHE A 121 4.42 -3.13 -20.23
CA PHE A 121 5.54 -3.40 -19.33
C PHE A 121 6.00 -2.17 -18.52
N GLY A 122 5.07 -1.27 -18.22
CA GLY A 122 5.24 -0.16 -17.28
C GLY A 122 4.92 1.23 -17.86
N PRO A 123 5.53 1.67 -18.98
CA PRO A 123 5.52 3.07 -19.41
C PRO A 123 4.15 3.71 -19.67
N LEU A 124 3.10 2.93 -19.97
CA LEU A 124 1.76 3.45 -20.30
C LEU A 124 0.77 3.36 -19.13
N GLY A 125 1.23 3.10 -17.90
CA GLY A 125 0.34 3.02 -16.73
C GLY A 125 -0.38 4.33 -16.39
N PHE A 126 0.13 5.47 -16.83
CA PHE A 126 -0.45 6.78 -16.50
C PHE A 126 -1.67 7.16 -17.38
N VAL A 127 -1.93 6.45 -18.48
CA VAL A 127 -2.90 6.87 -19.50
C VAL A 127 -4.33 6.89 -18.96
N ALA A 128 -4.80 5.79 -18.35
CA ALA A 128 -6.16 5.71 -17.82
C ALA A 128 -6.44 6.71 -16.67
N PRO A 129 -5.58 6.89 -15.65
CA PRO A 129 -5.83 7.91 -14.62
C PRO A 129 -5.77 9.33 -15.17
N LEU A 130 -4.96 9.60 -16.19
CA LEU A 130 -4.98 10.89 -16.89
C LEU A 130 -6.32 11.12 -17.59
N ILE A 131 -6.85 10.12 -18.30
CA ILE A 131 -8.17 10.20 -18.94
C ILE A 131 -9.26 10.43 -17.89
N ALA A 132 -9.27 9.68 -16.79
CA ALA A 132 -10.25 9.86 -15.71
C ALA A 132 -10.19 11.27 -15.09
N TYR A 133 -8.97 11.82 -14.91
CA TYR A 133 -8.79 13.19 -14.43
C TYR A 133 -9.36 14.23 -15.40
N LEU A 134 -9.11 14.08 -16.71
CA LEU A 134 -9.57 15.04 -17.71
C LEU A 134 -11.08 14.97 -17.95
N VAL A 135 -11.66 13.77 -17.96
CA VAL A 135 -13.10 13.59 -18.25
C VAL A 135 -13.96 13.96 -17.04
N ARG A 136 -13.54 13.57 -15.82
CA ARG A 136 -14.38 13.69 -14.63
C ARG A 136 -13.82 14.52 -13.49
N GLY A 137 -12.56 14.91 -13.54
CA GLY A 137 -11.92 15.64 -12.46
C GLY A 137 -12.50 17.03 -12.19
N GLN A 138 -13.16 17.65 -13.18
CA GLN A 138 -13.85 18.94 -12.96
C GLN A 138 -15.28 18.77 -12.42
N GLN A 139 -15.87 17.59 -12.58
CA GLN A 139 -17.27 17.31 -12.24
C GLN A 139 -17.43 16.67 -10.86
N SER A 140 -16.44 15.87 -10.43
CA SER A 140 -16.47 15.16 -9.15
C SER A 140 -15.16 15.34 -8.38
N PRO A 141 -15.18 16.00 -7.21
CA PRO A 141 -14.02 16.10 -6.33
C PRO A 141 -13.47 14.73 -5.90
N ALA A 142 -14.35 13.74 -5.71
CA ALA A 142 -13.95 12.38 -5.36
C ALA A 142 -13.17 11.70 -6.49
N VAL A 143 -13.68 11.76 -7.73
CA VAL A 143 -12.96 11.23 -8.91
C VAL A 143 -11.64 11.96 -9.11
N ARG A 144 -11.62 13.29 -8.94
CA ARG A 144 -10.40 14.10 -9.05
C ARG A 144 -9.32 13.63 -8.09
N ALA A 145 -9.67 13.39 -6.82
CA ALA A 145 -8.73 12.93 -5.80
C ALA A 145 -8.16 11.55 -6.16
N HIS A 146 -9.00 10.59 -6.55
CA HIS A 146 -8.54 9.26 -6.96
C HIS A 146 -7.70 9.28 -8.24
N ALA A 147 -8.12 10.06 -9.24
CA ALA A 147 -7.41 10.16 -10.51
C ALA A 147 -6.03 10.81 -10.35
N LEU A 148 -5.91 11.87 -9.53
CA LEU A 148 -4.61 12.49 -9.25
C LEU A 148 -3.68 11.57 -8.45
N ALA A 149 -4.20 10.87 -7.44
CA ALA A 149 -3.42 9.90 -6.67
C ALA A 149 -2.89 8.77 -7.57
N ALA A 150 -3.77 8.19 -8.39
CA ALA A 150 -3.40 7.16 -9.37
C ALA A 150 -2.41 7.68 -10.41
N LEU A 151 -2.63 8.89 -10.94
CA LEU A 151 -1.78 9.49 -11.96
C LEU A 151 -0.36 9.73 -11.44
N ASN A 152 -0.21 10.30 -10.25
CA ASN A 152 1.10 10.54 -9.64
C ASN A 152 1.86 9.23 -9.39
N PHE A 153 1.16 8.21 -8.87
CA PHE A 153 1.74 6.88 -8.70
C PHE A 153 2.21 6.30 -10.03
N GLN A 154 1.34 6.33 -11.04
CA GLN A 154 1.65 5.74 -12.34
C GLN A 154 2.75 6.49 -13.07
N LEU A 155 2.84 7.82 -12.98
CA LEU A 155 3.93 8.58 -13.59
C LEU A 155 5.30 8.23 -12.98
N LEU A 156 5.38 8.11 -11.65
CA LEU A 156 6.61 7.71 -10.98
C LEU A 156 7.07 6.32 -11.45
N TRP A 157 6.17 5.34 -11.40
CA TRP A 157 6.49 3.96 -11.78
C TRP A 157 6.68 3.78 -13.28
N SER A 158 5.95 4.50 -14.12
CA SER A 158 6.16 4.51 -15.58
C SER A 158 7.54 5.08 -15.92
N GLY A 159 7.98 6.13 -15.22
CA GLY A 159 9.32 6.70 -15.37
C GLY A 159 10.42 5.71 -14.97
N ILE A 160 10.26 5.05 -13.82
CA ILE A 160 11.19 3.99 -13.37
C ILE A 160 11.24 2.85 -14.40
N ALA A 161 10.08 2.36 -14.84
CA ALA A 161 10.00 1.29 -15.83
C ALA A 161 10.66 1.69 -17.15
N PHE A 162 10.45 2.91 -17.63
CA PHE A 162 11.09 3.41 -18.84
C PHE A 162 12.62 3.43 -18.71
N VAL A 163 13.16 3.93 -17.60
CA VAL A 163 14.61 3.96 -17.36
C VAL A 163 15.17 2.54 -17.30
N LEU A 164 14.52 1.63 -16.59
CA LEU A 164 14.97 0.24 -16.51
C LEU A 164 14.95 -0.44 -17.87
N LEU A 165 13.87 -0.30 -18.64
CA LEU A 165 13.77 -0.84 -20.00
C LEU A 165 14.84 -0.26 -20.92
N PHE A 166 15.10 1.05 -20.83
CA PHE A 166 16.13 1.70 -21.62
C PHE A 166 17.53 1.18 -21.29
N ILE A 167 17.87 1.07 -20.00
CA ILE A 167 19.16 0.52 -19.55
C ILE A 167 19.29 -0.94 -19.99
N SER A 168 18.25 -1.76 -19.76
CA SER A 168 18.24 -3.16 -20.20
C SER A 168 18.43 -3.29 -21.70
N TRP A 169 17.77 -2.43 -22.49
CA TRP A 169 17.97 -2.40 -23.94
C TRP A 169 19.44 -2.09 -24.28
N CYS A 170 20.03 -1.05 -23.70
CA CYS A 170 21.44 -0.73 -23.93
C CYS A 170 22.41 -1.86 -23.52
N LEU A 171 22.18 -2.49 -22.35
CA LEU A 171 23.05 -3.53 -21.82
C LEU A 171 22.92 -4.87 -22.55
N LEU A 172 21.76 -5.20 -23.09
CA LEU A 172 21.54 -6.49 -23.75
C LEU A 172 21.66 -6.38 -25.27
N PHE A 173 21.12 -5.32 -25.86
CA PHE A 173 21.09 -5.16 -27.32
C PHE A 173 22.46 -4.76 -27.87
N LEU A 174 23.14 -3.76 -27.31
CA LEU A 174 24.41 -3.29 -27.88
C LEU A 174 25.52 -4.36 -27.84
N PRO A 175 25.73 -5.09 -26.73
CA PRO A 175 26.70 -6.19 -26.73
C PRO A 175 26.31 -7.33 -27.66
N SER A 176 25.01 -7.58 -27.87
CA SER A 176 24.57 -8.62 -28.82
C SER A 176 25.00 -8.31 -30.25
N VAL A 177 24.99 -7.04 -30.65
CA VAL A 177 25.50 -6.62 -31.96
C VAL A 177 26.99 -6.92 -32.07
N ALA A 178 27.79 -6.63 -31.04
CA ALA A 178 29.22 -6.94 -31.04
C ALA A 178 29.49 -8.44 -31.19
N VAL A 179 28.72 -9.29 -30.49
CA VAL A 179 28.82 -10.75 -30.61
C VAL A 179 28.53 -11.20 -32.04
N VAL A 180 27.45 -10.68 -32.66
CA VAL A 180 27.10 -11.01 -34.06
C VAL A 180 28.21 -10.59 -35.03
N VAL A 181 28.77 -9.39 -34.84
CA VAL A 181 29.88 -8.90 -35.68
C VAL A 181 31.10 -9.82 -35.57
N ILE A 182 31.50 -10.22 -34.36
CA ILE A 182 32.63 -11.14 -34.14
C ILE A 182 32.36 -12.50 -34.79
N GLN A 183 31.14 -13.03 -34.65
CA GLN A 183 30.72 -14.29 -35.25
C GLN A 183 30.81 -14.25 -36.79
N ILE A 184 30.32 -13.16 -37.41
CA ILE A 184 30.39 -12.97 -38.85
C ILE A 184 31.86 -12.82 -39.28
N ALA A 185 32.66 -12.02 -38.58
CA ALA A 185 34.06 -11.78 -38.91
C ALA A 185 34.87 -13.10 -38.94
N PHE A 186 34.78 -13.91 -37.88
CA PHE A 186 35.46 -15.20 -37.85
C PHE A 186 34.86 -16.19 -38.85
N GLY A 187 33.55 -16.14 -39.10
CA GLY A 187 32.89 -16.93 -40.15
C GLY A 187 33.47 -16.67 -41.53
N VAL A 188 33.63 -15.39 -41.89
CA VAL A 188 34.24 -14.97 -43.17
C VAL A 188 35.70 -15.42 -43.25
N ILE A 189 36.50 -15.24 -42.20
CA ILE A 189 37.92 -15.67 -42.17
C ILE A 189 38.04 -17.19 -42.36
N ALA A 190 37.21 -17.95 -41.67
CA ALA A 190 37.18 -19.41 -41.79
C ALA A 190 36.79 -19.84 -43.21
N GLY A 191 35.78 -19.20 -43.80
CA GLY A 191 35.33 -19.45 -45.17
C GLY A 191 36.42 -19.16 -46.21
N MET A 192 37.16 -18.05 -46.05
CA MET A 192 38.29 -17.73 -46.92
C MET A 192 39.38 -18.80 -46.86
N LYS A 193 39.74 -19.27 -45.65
CA LYS A 193 40.75 -20.34 -45.48
C LYS A 193 40.28 -21.69 -46.02
N ALA A 194 39.00 -22.01 -45.85
CA ALA A 194 38.42 -23.21 -46.43
C ALA A 194 38.45 -23.17 -47.97
N ASN A 195 38.26 -22.00 -48.58
CA ASN A 195 38.40 -21.80 -50.02
C ASN A 195 39.84 -22.02 -50.53
N GLU A 196 40.84 -21.80 -49.69
CA GLU A 196 42.24 -22.12 -49.96
C GLU A 196 42.60 -23.60 -49.69
N GLY A 197 41.64 -24.41 -49.24
CA GLY A 197 41.86 -25.81 -48.85
C GLY A 197 42.44 -26.00 -47.44
N ASN A 198 42.52 -24.93 -46.64
CA ASN A 198 43.07 -24.96 -45.29
C ASN A 198 41.95 -25.10 -44.23
N THR A 199 42.16 -25.97 -43.24
CA THR A 199 41.26 -26.07 -42.09
C THR A 199 41.50 -24.90 -41.12
N TYR A 200 40.45 -24.15 -40.80
CA TYR A 200 40.51 -23.08 -39.80
C TYR A 200 39.89 -23.50 -38.47
N ARG A 201 40.65 -23.37 -37.38
CA ARG A 201 40.16 -23.55 -36.01
C ARG A 201 39.71 -22.21 -35.45
N TYR A 202 38.42 -22.06 -35.19
CA TYR A 202 37.84 -20.86 -34.62
C TYR A 202 38.42 -20.57 -33.22
N PRO A 203 38.83 -19.33 -32.91
CA PRO A 203 39.22 -18.93 -31.56
C PRO A 203 37.99 -18.98 -30.64
N MET A 204 38.20 -19.29 -29.35
CA MET A 204 37.13 -19.37 -28.35
C MET A 204 35.97 -20.30 -28.75
N SER A 205 36.29 -21.42 -29.42
CA SER A 205 35.32 -22.45 -29.83
C SER A 205 35.34 -23.66 -28.91
N ALA A 206 34.16 -24.26 -28.72
CA ALA A 206 33.97 -25.54 -28.04
C ALA A 206 33.32 -26.54 -29.00
N THR A 207 33.63 -27.83 -28.85
CA THR A 207 33.09 -28.90 -29.70
C THR A 207 31.85 -29.50 -29.03
N PHE A 208 30.68 -29.25 -29.61
CA PHE A 208 29.40 -29.75 -29.08
C PHE A 208 28.90 -31.03 -29.77
N ILE A 209 29.36 -31.31 -31.00
CA ILE A 209 28.93 -32.44 -31.84
C ILE A 209 30.19 -33.14 -32.38
N LYS A 210 30.17 -34.47 -32.50
CA LYS A 210 31.30 -35.30 -32.93
C LYS A 210 30.94 -36.16 -34.14
#